data_AF-A0AAV7JBW0-F1
#
_entry.id   AF-A0AAV7JBW0-F1
#
_cell.length_a   1.000
_cell.length_b   1.000
_cell.length_c   1.000
_cell.angle_alpha   90.00
_cell.angle_beta   90.00
_cell.angle_gamma   90.00
#
_symmetry.space_group_name_H-M   'P 1'
#
loop_
_entity.id
_entity.type
_entity.pdbx_description
1 polymer ?
#
loop_
_entity_poly.entity_id
_entity_poly.type
_entity_poly.pdbx_seq_one_letter_code
_entity_poly.pdbx_strand_id
1 'polypeptide(L)'
;MNRLGLSELHFIPPKRSVNPDYYINEILEKCCLPTFKRRKTRAPLTQRKISRKMSETIFMQDGAPAHTAIRTQKWLSEHLPGFWEKGVWSSNSPDLNPIENHWSIKQS
;
A
#
# COMPACT_ATOMS: atom_id res chain seq x y z
N MET A 1 -1.27 3.18 -5.49
CA MET A 1 -1.69 4.26 -6.42
C MET A 1 -3.16 4.57 -6.18
N ASN A 2 -3.58 5.83 -6.22
CA ASN A 2 -5.01 6.16 -6.20
C ASN A 2 -5.33 7.34 -7.13
N ARG A 3 -6.62 7.65 -7.31
CA ARG A 3 -7.12 8.65 -8.27
C ARG A 3 -6.51 10.05 -8.11
N LEU A 4 -5.97 10.39 -6.94
CA LEU A 4 -5.54 11.75 -6.59
C LEU A 4 -4.02 11.89 -6.41
N GLY A 5 -3.29 10.78 -6.26
CA GLY A 5 -1.85 10.82 -6.07
C GLY A 5 -1.16 9.46 -6.22
N LEU A 6 0.16 9.52 -6.46
CA LEU A 6 1.02 8.36 -6.66
C LEU A 6 1.91 8.15 -5.43
N SER A 7 1.97 6.92 -4.94
CA SER A 7 2.97 6.49 -3.95
C SER A 7 4.26 6.09 -4.67
N GLU A 8 5.41 6.26 -4.01
CA GLU A 8 6.70 5.85 -4.57
C GLU A 8 6.75 4.33 -4.81
N LEU A 9 7.47 3.92 -5.85
CA LEU A 9 7.74 2.51 -6.15
C LEU A 9 9.02 2.08 -5.45
N HIS A 10 8.93 1.06 -4.60
CA HIS A 10 10.10 0.48 -3.91
C HIS A 10 10.56 -0.79 -4.62
N PHE A 11 11.80 -0.81 -5.11
CA PHE A 11 12.39 -2.01 -5.71
C PHE A 11 13.05 -2.86 -4.64
N ILE A 12 12.69 -4.14 -4.57
CA ILE A 12 13.28 -5.09 -3.64
C ILE A 12 14.67 -5.49 -4.19
N PRO A 13 15.75 -5.38 -3.38
CA PRO A 13 17.08 -5.80 -3.80
C PRO A 13 17.13 -7.27 -4.23
N PRO A 14 18.02 -7.66 -5.15
CA PRO A 14 18.16 -9.04 -5.60
C PRO A 14 18.37 -10.01 -4.43
N LYS A 15 17.76 -11.20 -4.52
CA LYS A 15 17.85 -12.30 -3.53
C LYS A 15 17.30 -11.97 -2.13
N ARG A 16 16.48 -10.92 -1.99
CA ARG A 16 15.82 -10.58 -0.73
C ARG A 16 14.33 -10.95 -0.77
N SER A 17 13.87 -11.68 0.23
CA SER A 17 12.44 -11.96 0.42
C SER A 17 11.78 -10.85 1.25
N VAL A 18 10.50 -10.60 1.00
CA VAL A 18 9.69 -9.68 1.80
C VAL A 18 9.12 -10.46 2.98
N ASN A 19 9.73 -10.29 4.14
CA ASN A 19 9.18 -10.75 5.42
C ASN A 19 8.40 -9.60 6.10
N PRO A 20 7.67 -9.86 7.19
CA PRO A 20 6.89 -8.83 7.87
C PRO A 20 7.73 -7.62 8.32
N ASP A 21 8.93 -7.84 8.88
CA ASP A 21 9.76 -6.75 9.38
C ASP A 21 10.28 -5.86 8.24
N TYR A 22 10.68 -6.45 7.12
CA TYR A 22 11.06 -5.71 5.91
C TYR A 22 9.87 -4.94 5.35
N TYR A 23 8.70 -5.58 5.27
CA TYR A 23 7.49 -4.93 4.80
C TYR A 23 7.13 -3.70 5.65
N ILE A 24 7.19 -3.83 6.96
CA ILE A 24 6.91 -2.72 7.88
C ILE A 24 7.96 -1.61 7.73
N ASN A 25 9.24 -1.93 7.92
CA ASN A 25 10.28 -0.90 8.07
C ASN A 25 10.70 -0.28 6.74
N GLU A 26 10.74 -1.06 5.66
CA GLU A 26 11.25 -0.59 4.37
C GLU A 26 10.14 -0.11 3.44
N ILE A 27 8.92 -0.66 3.56
CA ILE A 27 7.81 -0.32 2.65
C ILE A 27 6.76 0.53 3.35
N LEU A 28 6.18 0.05 4.46
CA LEU A 28 5.09 0.77 5.12
C LEU A 28 5.57 2.09 5.75
N GLU A 29 6.65 2.05 6.51
CA GLU A 29 7.15 3.23 7.22
C GLU A 29 7.79 4.25 6.27
N LYS A 30 8.62 3.79 5.32
CA LYS A 30 9.37 4.69 4.42
C LYS A 30 8.57 5.16 3.21
N CYS A 31 7.66 4.35 2.67
CA CYS A 31 6.94 4.68 1.43
C CYS A 31 5.45 4.99 1.69
N CYS A 32 4.77 4.15 2.50
CA CYS A 32 3.33 4.29 2.71
C CYS A 32 3.00 5.46 3.64
N LEU A 33 3.54 5.47 4.86
CA LEU A 33 3.20 6.46 5.89
C LEU A 33 3.41 7.93 5.45
N PRO A 34 4.51 8.30 4.77
CA PRO A 34 4.70 9.68 4.31
C PRO A 34 3.64 10.08 3.29
N THR A 35 3.15 9.12 2.49
CA THR A 35 2.09 9.35 1.51
C THR A 35 0.76 9.73 2.19
N PHE A 36 0.39 9.06 3.27
CA PHE A 36 -0.80 9.39 4.08
C PHE A 36 -0.64 10.72 4.85
N LYS A 37 0.59 11.19 5.08
CA LYS A 37 0.90 12.49 5.70
C LYS A 37 0.87 13.67 4.72
N ARG A 38 0.79 13.44 3.40
CA ARG A 38 0.74 14.53 2.41
C ARG A 38 -0.51 15.40 2.58
N ARG A 39 -0.35 16.71 2.44
CA ARG A 39 -1.45 17.72 2.58
C ARG A 39 -1.56 18.66 1.38
N LYS A 40 -0.53 18.77 0.54
CA LYS A 40 -0.51 19.71 -0.59
C LYS A 40 -1.59 19.35 -1.61
N THR A 41 -2.33 20.35 -2.08
CA THR A 41 -3.33 20.18 -3.15
C THR A 41 -2.77 20.54 -4.52
N ARG A 42 -1.83 21.49 -4.58
CA ARG A 42 -1.13 21.93 -5.79
C ARG A 42 0.36 21.65 -5.66
N ALA A 43 0.83 20.55 -6.26
CA ALA A 43 2.23 20.08 -6.29
C ALA A 43 2.40 19.04 -7.42
N PRO A 44 3.55 18.42 -7.64
CA PRO A 44 3.63 17.18 -8.45
C PRO A 44 2.77 16.05 -7.86
N LEU A 45 2.30 15.10 -8.67
CA LEU A 45 1.40 14.01 -8.23
C LEU A 45 2.00 13.15 -7.09
N THR A 46 3.33 13.06 -7.03
CA THR A 46 4.10 12.38 -5.98
C THR A 46 4.15 13.14 -4.66
N GLN A 47 3.60 14.36 -4.57
CA GLN A 47 3.62 15.17 -3.36
C GLN A 47 2.22 15.65 -2.93
N ARG A 48 1.20 15.40 -3.76
CA ARG A 48 -0.18 15.76 -3.45
C ARG A 48 -0.77 14.85 -2.38
N LYS A 49 -1.76 15.39 -1.65
CA LYS A 49 -2.62 14.59 -0.78
C LYS A 49 -3.32 13.51 -1.60
N ILE A 50 -3.37 12.30 -1.06
CA ILE A 50 -3.92 11.14 -1.75
C ILE A 50 -5.44 11.02 -1.56
N SER A 51 -6.03 11.69 -0.57
CA SER A 51 -7.48 11.69 -0.37
C SER A 51 -7.99 13.08 -0.05
N ARG A 52 -9.26 13.33 -0.38
CA ARG A 52 -9.97 14.54 0.06
C ARG A 52 -10.16 14.54 1.57
N LYS A 53 -10.48 13.37 2.13
CA LYS A 53 -10.68 13.12 3.56
C LYS A 53 -9.94 11.86 3.97
N MET A 54 -8.88 12.02 4.75
CA MET A 54 -8.01 10.90 5.13
C MET A 54 -8.73 9.85 5.98
N SER A 55 -9.67 10.25 6.83
CA SER A 55 -10.45 9.33 7.68
C SER A 55 -11.40 8.41 6.90
N GLU A 56 -11.61 8.65 5.59
CA GLU A 56 -12.41 7.79 4.71
C GLU A 56 -11.54 6.95 3.78
N THR A 57 -10.21 6.93 4.00
CA THR A 57 -9.28 6.21 3.14
C THR A 57 -9.04 4.82 3.70
N ILE A 58 -9.21 3.81 2.84
CA ILE A 58 -8.91 2.41 3.18
C ILE A 58 -7.66 1.97 2.43
N PHE A 59 -6.66 1.49 3.16
CA PHE A 59 -5.47 0.88 2.58
C PHE A 59 -5.76 -0.57 2.17
N MET A 60 -5.32 -0.93 0.97
CA MET A 60 -5.60 -2.22 0.37
C MET A 60 -4.29 -2.94 0.04
N GLN A 61 -4.23 -4.22 0.39
CA GLN A 61 -3.11 -5.13 0.15
C GLN A 61 -3.65 -6.54 -0.09
N ASP A 62 -2.86 -7.40 -0.77
CA ASP A 62 -3.23 -8.79 -0.98
C ASP A 62 -2.99 -9.66 0.29
N GLY A 63 -3.35 -10.94 0.19
CA GLY A 63 -3.22 -11.93 1.26
C GLY A 63 -1.81 -12.48 1.50
N ALA A 64 -0.73 -11.87 1.00
CA ALA A 64 0.61 -12.41 1.16
C ALA A 64 1.00 -12.62 2.64
N PRO A 65 1.87 -13.61 2.96
CA PRO A 65 2.25 -13.91 4.35
C PRO A 65 2.80 -12.70 5.13
N ALA A 66 3.56 -11.81 4.47
CA ALA A 66 4.08 -10.60 5.09
C ALA A 66 2.97 -9.59 5.44
N HIS A 67 1.91 -9.51 4.63
CA HIS A 67 0.80 -8.59 4.80
C HIS A 67 -0.17 -9.06 5.89
N THR A 68 -0.41 -10.38 5.96
CA THR A 68 -1.34 -11.00 6.91
C THR A 68 -0.73 -11.33 8.27
N ALA A 69 0.58 -11.11 8.44
CA ALA A 69 1.27 -11.30 9.72
C ALA A 69 0.72 -10.38 10.82
N ILE A 70 0.63 -10.90 12.04
CA ILE A 70 0.06 -10.18 13.20
C ILE A 70 0.74 -8.83 13.42
N ARG A 71 2.07 -8.78 13.34
CA ARG A 71 2.83 -7.52 13.49
C ARG A 71 2.45 -6.49 12.45
N THR A 72 2.29 -6.91 11.20
CA THR A 72 1.90 -6.04 10.09
C THR A 72 0.50 -5.49 10.30
N GLN A 73 -0.46 -6.36 10.64
CA GLN A 73 -1.85 -5.96 10.90
C GLN A 73 -1.94 -4.97 12.06
N LYS A 74 -1.20 -5.23 13.15
CA LYS A 74 -1.09 -4.32 14.30
C LYS A 74 -0.54 -2.96 13.87
N TRP A 75 0.59 -2.94 13.16
CA TRP A 75 1.19 -1.70 12.67
C TRP A 75 0.19 -0.90 11.81
N LEU A 76 -0.54 -1.55 10.90
CA LEU A 76 -1.53 -0.91 10.04
C LEU A 76 -2.66 -0.27 10.86
N SER A 77 -3.18 -0.96 11.89
CA SER A 77 -4.22 -0.43 12.77
C SER A 77 -3.78 0.80 13.58
N GLU A 78 -2.50 0.88 13.94
CA GLU A 78 -1.94 1.99 14.72
C GLU A 78 -1.62 3.23 13.87
N HIS A 79 -1.33 3.05 12.57
CA HIS A 79 -0.76 4.10 11.73
C HIS A 79 -1.67 4.58 10.60
N LEU A 80 -2.63 3.78 10.16
CA LEU A 80 -3.50 4.09 9.03
C LEU A 80 -4.95 4.32 9.47
N PRO A 81 -5.70 5.21 8.77
CA PRO A 81 -7.10 5.50 9.09
C PRO A 81 -8.05 4.32 8.88
N GLY A 82 -7.65 3.36 8.05
CA GLY A 82 -8.38 2.13 7.76
C GLY A 82 -7.57 1.27 6.79
N PHE A 83 -7.75 -0.04 6.88
CA PHE A 83 -7.12 -0.99 5.97
C PHE A 83 -7.97 -2.26 5.85
N TRP A 84 -7.74 -3.04 4.80
CA TRP A 84 -8.33 -4.36 4.70
C TRP A 84 -7.54 -5.36 5.55
N GLU A 85 -8.22 -5.84 6.58
CA GLU A 85 -7.72 -6.87 7.48
C GLU A 85 -7.60 -8.23 6.78
N LYS A 86 -6.86 -9.13 7.40
CA LYS A 86 -6.75 -10.52 6.97
C LYS A 86 -8.15 -11.14 6.79
N GLY A 87 -8.39 -11.74 5.62
CA GLY A 87 -9.62 -12.45 5.31
C GLY A 87 -10.68 -11.63 4.56
N VAL A 88 -10.48 -10.32 4.39
CA VAL A 88 -11.31 -9.50 3.48
C VAL A 88 -11.07 -9.89 2.02
N TRP A 89 -9.83 -10.28 1.69
CA TRP A 89 -9.48 -10.80 0.37
C TRP A 89 -9.70 -12.30 0.28
N SER A 90 -10.41 -12.76 -0.76
CA SER A 90 -10.42 -14.18 -1.12
C SER A 90 -9.02 -14.62 -1.53
N SER A 91 -8.58 -15.77 -1.01
CA SER A 91 -7.30 -16.36 -1.43
C SER A 91 -7.29 -16.59 -2.95
N ASN A 92 -6.20 -16.22 -3.61
CA ASN A 92 -5.97 -16.43 -5.06
C ASN A 92 -6.96 -15.72 -6.02
N SER A 93 -7.35 -14.47 -5.72
CA SER A 93 -8.10 -13.61 -6.66
C SER A 93 -7.23 -12.49 -7.24
N PRO A 94 -6.36 -12.76 -8.23
CA PRO A 94 -5.56 -11.73 -8.90
C PRO A 94 -6.45 -10.77 -9.72
N ASP A 95 -7.57 -11.25 -10.23
CA ASP A 95 -8.56 -10.46 -10.99
C ASP A 95 -9.15 -9.27 -10.22
N LEU A 96 -9.17 -9.36 -8.89
CA LEU A 96 -9.77 -8.32 -8.05
C LEU A 96 -8.79 -7.22 -7.67
N ASN A 97 -7.47 -7.43 -7.78
CA ASN A 97 -6.50 -6.46 -7.31
C ASN A 97 -6.34 -5.34 -8.36
N PRO A 98 -6.74 -4.08 -8.07
CA PRO A 98 -6.61 -2.96 -9.00
C PRO A 98 -5.21 -2.75 -9.59
N ILE A 99 -4.15 -3.24 -8.91
CA ILE A 99 -2.78 -3.17 -9.44
C ILE A 99 -2.54 -4.15 -10.59
N GLU A 100 -3.26 -5.28 -10.65
CA GLU A 100 -3.09 -6.31 -11.69
C GLU A 100 -3.51 -5.77 -13.07
N ASN A 101 -4.57 -4.95 -13.10
CA ASN A 101 -4.94 -4.20 -14.30
C ASN A 101 -3.81 -3.24 -14.77
N HIS A 102 -3.05 -2.66 -13.83
CA HIS A 102 -1.90 -1.82 -14.17
C HIS A 102 -0.68 -2.61 -14.65
N TRP A 103 -0.43 -3.81 -14.11
CA TRP A 103 0.62 -4.69 -14.58
C TRP A 103 0.33 -5.22 -15.98
N SER A 104 -0.93 -5.53 -16.31
CA SER A 104 -1.34 -5.95 -17.65
C SER A 104 -0.96 -4.93 -18.74
N ILE A 105 -1.15 -3.63 -18.45
CA ILE A 105 -0.78 -2.54 -19.37
C ILE A 105 0.76 -2.40 -19.55
N LYS A 106 1.56 -2.89 -18.59
CA LYS A 106 3.03 -2.85 -18.66
C LYS A 106 3.63 -4.02 -19.45
N GLN A 107 2.83 -5.02 -19.82
CA GLN A 107 3.28 -6.23 -20.54
C GLN A 107 3.03 -6.16 -22.05
N SER A 108 2.53 -5.03 -22.57
CA SER A 108 2.37 -4.75 -24.01
C SER A 108 3.53 -3.96 -24.59
#